data_AF-A5DIQ2-F1
#
_entry.id   AF-A5DIQ2-F1
#
_cell.length_a   1.000
_cell.length_b   1.000
_cell.length_c   1.000
_cell.angle_alpha   90.00
_cell.angle_beta   90.00
_cell.angle_gamma   90.00
#
_symmetry.space_group_name_H-M   'P 1'
#
loop_
_entity.id
_entity.type
_entity.pdbx_description
1 polymer ?
#
loop_
_entity_poly.entity_id
_entity_poly.type
_entity_poly.pdbx_seq_one_letter_code
_entity_poly.pdbx_strand_id
1 'polypeptide(L)'
;MAPPKKTMDEVDLPTNPYLPAWILTPKEEKAIFEKWRKKAFAKCDDLIRAYIDCSNSYQSPFEAMSKCEKANQASMGCVEKYQQKKYLDIERDILIKEKMERQRQWKESQAN
;
A
#
# COMPACT_ATOMS: atom_id res chain seq x y z
N MET A 1 24.83 11.49 18.30
CA MET A 1 23.56 10.80 17.94
C MET A 1 23.20 11.21 16.53
N ALA A 2 23.17 10.28 15.57
CA ALA A 2 22.63 10.56 14.24
C ALA A 2 21.12 10.84 14.36
N PRO A 3 20.55 11.76 13.56
CA PRO A 3 19.10 11.96 13.56
C PRO A 3 18.40 10.65 13.14
N PRO A 4 17.20 10.35 13.68
CA PRO A 4 16.45 9.17 13.30
C PRO A 4 16.23 9.17 11.79
N LYS A 5 16.49 8.03 11.14
CA LYS A 5 16.21 7.84 9.71
C LYS A 5 14.71 7.98 9.52
N LYS A 6 14.30 9.10 8.93
CA LYS A 6 12.92 9.38 8.54
C LYS A 6 12.35 8.19 7.77
N THR A 7 11.25 7.63 8.25
CA THR A 7 10.55 6.57 7.51
C THR A 7 9.92 7.17 6.24
N MET A 8 9.62 6.34 5.25
CA MET A 8 9.15 6.80 3.93
C MET A 8 7.87 7.67 3.99
N ASP A 9 7.16 7.62 5.11
CA ASP A 9 5.95 8.37 5.45
C ASP A 9 6.22 9.84 5.87
N GLU A 10 7.47 10.20 6.20
CA GLU A 10 7.86 11.56 6.61
C GLU A 10 8.39 12.42 5.46
N VAL A 11 8.45 11.88 4.25
CA VAL A 11 8.81 12.68 3.08
C VAL A 11 7.57 13.38 2.60
N ASP A 12 7.44 14.65 3.00
CA ASP A 12 6.61 15.62 2.33
C ASP A 12 6.96 15.54 0.84
N LEU A 13 6.10 14.84 0.08
CA LEU A 13 6.27 14.76 -1.35
C LEU A 13 6.04 16.18 -1.82
N PRO A 14 7.04 16.86 -2.39
CA PRO A 14 6.84 18.19 -2.89
C PRO A 14 5.87 18.03 -4.05
N THR A 15 4.57 18.15 -3.74
CA THR A 15 3.55 18.37 -4.73
C THR A 15 3.92 19.73 -5.25
N ASN A 16 4.71 19.75 -6.32
CA ASN A 16 5.12 20.97 -6.97
C ASN A 16 3.83 21.78 -7.18
N PRO A 17 3.67 22.95 -6.53
CA PRO A 17 2.43 23.72 -6.58
C PRO A 17 2.05 24.11 -8.01
N TYR A 18 3.02 24.09 -8.93
CA TYR A 18 2.88 24.38 -10.35
C TYR A 18 2.47 23.17 -11.19
N LEU A 19 2.49 21.95 -10.63
CA LEU A 19 2.00 20.75 -11.33
C LEU A 19 0.52 20.51 -10.99
N PRO A 20 -0.31 20.11 -11.96
CA PRO A 20 -1.67 19.69 -11.67
C PRO A 20 -1.73 18.53 -10.67
N ALA A 21 -2.69 18.57 -9.74
CA ALA A 21 -2.85 17.55 -8.69
C ALA A 21 -3.07 16.13 -9.23
N TRP A 22 -3.62 15.99 -10.45
CA TRP A 22 -3.87 14.70 -11.12
C TRP A 22 -2.61 14.04 -11.69
N ILE A 23 -1.47 14.75 -11.73
CA ILE A 23 -0.19 14.16 -12.13
C ILE A 23 0.41 13.44 -10.91
N LEU A 24 0.62 12.13 -11.06
CA LEU A 24 1.30 11.30 -10.07
C LEU A 24 2.74 11.03 -10.51
N THR A 25 3.69 11.36 -9.66
CA THR A 25 5.11 11.07 -9.84
C THR A 25 5.38 9.58 -9.64
N PRO A 26 6.49 9.03 -10.17
CA PRO A 26 6.85 7.63 -9.94
C PRO A 26 6.98 7.26 -8.46
N LYS A 27 7.40 8.22 -7.62
CA LYS A 27 7.50 8.04 -6.17
C LYS A 27 6.12 7.94 -5.51
N GLU A 28 5.18 8.79 -5.92
CA GLU A 28 3.79 8.74 -5.47
C GLU A 28 3.11 7.44 -5.90
N GLU A 29 3.26 7.02 -7.15
CA GLU A 29 2.73 5.76 -7.67
C GLU A 29 3.26 4.56 -6.87
N LYS A 30 4.55 4.56 -6.51
CA LYS A 30 5.13 3.52 -5.66
C LYS A 30 4.48 3.50 -4.27
N ALA A 31 4.30 4.66 -3.64
CA ALA A 31 3.66 4.75 -2.33
C ALA A 31 2.19 4.31 -2.37
N ILE A 32 1.45 4.69 -3.41
CA ILE A 32 0.08 4.25 -3.67
C ILE A 32 0.03 2.72 -3.78
N PHE A 33 0.93 2.14 -4.58
CA PHE A 33 1.02 0.70 -4.75
C PHE A 33 1.29 -0.03 -3.43
N GLU A 34 2.21 0.47 -2.61
CA GLU A 34 2.50 -0.10 -1.30
C GLU A 34 1.30 -0.02 -0.34
N LYS A 35 0.60 1.12 -0.30
CA LYS A 35 -0.61 1.31 0.51
C LYS A 35 -1.75 0.40 0.06
N TRP A 36 -1.99 0.33 -1.24
CA TRP A 36 -2.95 -0.59 -1.85
C TRP A 36 -2.65 -2.04 -1.50
N ARG A 37 -1.39 -2.47 -1.68
CA ARG A 37 -0.95 -3.83 -1.34
C ARG A 37 -1.18 -4.12 0.15
N LYS A 38 -0.76 -3.24 1.05
CA LYS A 38 -0.99 -3.41 2.50
C LYS A 38 -2.48 -3.57 2.83
N LYS A 39 -3.35 -2.75 2.23
CA LYS A 39 -4.81 -2.85 2.41
C LYS A 39 -5.39 -4.15 1.88
N ALA A 40 -4.92 -4.63 0.72
CA ALA A 40 -5.35 -5.90 0.16
C ALA A 40 -4.98 -7.08 1.07
N PHE A 41 -3.74 -7.10 1.60
CA PHE A 41 -3.30 -8.13 2.55
C PHE A 41 -4.05 -8.06 3.88
N ALA A 42 -4.32 -6.86 4.40
CA ALA A 42 -5.07 -6.69 5.64
C ALA A 42 -6.51 -7.24 5.59
N LYS A 43 -7.12 -7.31 4.40
CA LYS A 43 -8.44 -7.94 4.20
C LYS A 43 -8.42 -9.47 4.29
N CYS A 44 -7.23 -10.07 4.19
CA CYS A 44 -7.03 -11.52 4.15
C CYS A 44 -6.15 -12.01 5.31
N ASP A 45 -5.98 -11.18 6.34
CA ASP A 45 -5.02 -11.42 7.43
C ASP A 45 -5.26 -12.76 8.13
N ASP A 46 -6.52 -13.13 8.36
CA ASP A 46 -6.88 -14.41 9.00
C ASP A 46 -6.44 -15.63 8.18
N LEU A 47 -6.62 -15.59 6.86
CA LEU A 47 -6.20 -16.67 5.96
C LEU A 47 -4.67 -16.74 5.83
N ILE A 48 -4.02 -15.58 5.84
CA ILE A 48 -2.55 -15.49 5.82
C ILE A 48 -1.99 -16.05 7.12
N ARG A 49 -2.57 -15.71 8.28
CA ARG A 49 -2.18 -16.27 9.59
C ARG A 49 -2.35 -17.78 9.61
N ALA A 50 -3.48 -18.31 9.13
CA ALA A 50 -3.69 -19.75 9.05
C ALA A 50 -2.62 -20.47 8.19
N TYR A 51 -2.19 -19.84 7.09
CA TYR A 51 -1.07 -20.35 6.30
C TYR A 51 0.26 -20.27 7.05
N ILE A 52 0.55 -19.17 7.74
CA ILE A 52 1.77 -18.99 8.54
C ILE A 52 1.83 -20.02 9.67
N ASP A 53 0.74 -20.21 10.41
CA ASP A 53 0.64 -21.16 11.51
C ASP A 53 0.86 -22.60 11.02
N CYS A 54 0.26 -22.94 9.87
CA CYS A 54 0.52 -24.21 9.21
C CYS A 54 2.00 -24.34 8.80
N SER A 55 2.57 -23.31 8.15
CA SER A 55 3.96 -23.34 7.68
C SER A 55 4.96 -23.47 8.82
N ASN A 56 4.68 -22.84 9.97
CA ASN A 56 5.53 -22.89 11.16
C ASN A 56 5.46 -24.24 11.89
N SER A 57 4.44 -25.07 11.61
CA SER A 57 4.32 -26.41 12.19
C SER A 57 5.29 -27.43 11.58
N TYR A 58 5.95 -27.09 10.46
CA TYR A 58 6.91 -27.94 9.76
C TYR A 58 8.33 -27.36 9.83
N GLN A 59 9.33 -28.24 9.94
CA GLN A 59 10.75 -27.82 10.01
C GLN A 59 11.36 -27.52 8.64
N SER A 60 10.88 -28.21 7.59
CA SER A 60 11.35 -28.03 6.22
C SER A 60 10.42 -27.09 5.43
N PRO A 61 10.94 -26.02 4.81
CA PRO A 61 10.14 -25.14 3.95
C PRO A 61 9.47 -25.87 2.78
N PHE A 62 10.14 -26.87 2.20
CA PHE A 62 9.57 -27.67 1.11
C PHE A 62 8.39 -28.53 1.59
N GLU A 63 8.47 -29.07 2.79
CA GLU A 63 7.39 -29.83 3.41
C GLU A 63 6.21 -28.92 3.75
N ALA A 64 6.48 -27.76 4.36
CA ALA A 64 5.48 -26.73 4.65
C ALA A 64 4.71 -26.32 3.39
N MET A 65 5.42 -26.04 2.28
CA MET A 65 4.78 -25.65 1.02
C MET A 65 3.82 -26.72 0.49
N SER A 66 4.21 -28.00 0.54
CA SER A 66 3.36 -29.10 0.07
C SER A 66 2.19 -29.38 1.01
N LYS A 67 2.42 -29.38 2.34
CA LYS A 67 1.40 -29.73 3.32
C LYS A 67 0.40 -28.60 3.59
N CYS A 68 0.84 -27.35 3.46
CA CYS A 68 0.03 -26.15 3.65
C CYS A 68 -0.49 -25.55 2.35
N GLU A 69 -0.39 -26.28 1.23
CA GLU A 69 -0.78 -25.80 -0.10
C GLU A 69 -2.22 -25.25 -0.12
N LYS A 70 -3.17 -25.94 0.51
CA LYS A 70 -4.57 -25.50 0.56
C LYS A 70 -4.74 -24.18 1.31
N ALA A 71 -4.04 -24.00 2.43
CA ALA A 71 -4.07 -22.75 3.19
C ALA A 71 -3.41 -21.61 2.41
N ASN A 72 -2.32 -21.90 1.69
CA ASN A 72 -1.67 -20.94 0.80
C ASN A 72 -2.58 -20.53 -0.36
N GLN A 73 -3.24 -21.48 -1.02
CA GLN A 73 -4.17 -21.19 -2.12
C GLN A 73 -5.36 -20.35 -1.63
N ALA A 74 -5.89 -20.64 -0.44
CA ALA A 74 -6.96 -19.84 0.16
C ALA A 74 -6.52 -18.41 0.47
N SER A 75 -5.34 -18.23 1.06
CA SER A 75 -4.80 -16.89 1.37
C SER A 75 -4.51 -16.09 0.11
N MET A 76 -3.84 -16.68 -0.87
CA MET A 76 -3.52 -16.04 -2.15
C MET A 76 -4.78 -15.74 -2.97
N GLY A 77 -5.73 -16.66 -3.03
CA GLY A 77 -7.01 -16.46 -3.72
C GLY A 77 -7.87 -15.37 -3.07
N CYS A 78 -7.74 -15.14 -1.76
CA CYS A 78 -8.34 -13.96 -1.11
C CYS A 78 -7.65 -12.67 -1.57
N VAL A 79 -6.32 -12.63 -1.52
CA VAL A 79 -5.54 -11.43 -1.87
C VAL A 79 -5.78 -11.03 -3.33
N GLU A 80 -5.84 -11.99 -4.24
CA GLU A 80 -6.10 -11.76 -5.67
C GLU A 80 -7.42 -10.99 -5.93
N LYS A 81 -8.46 -11.25 -5.12
CA LYS A 81 -9.74 -10.51 -5.22
C LYS A 81 -9.59 -9.03 -4.93
N TYR A 82 -8.65 -8.65 -4.07
CA TYR A 82 -8.41 -7.25 -3.68
C TYR A 82 -7.24 -6.62 -4.46
N GLN A 83 -6.38 -7.43 -5.07
CA GLN A 83 -5.34 -6.98 -5.99
C GLN A 83 -5.87 -6.66 -7.40
N GLN A 84 -7.06 -6.06 -7.49
CA GLN A 84 -7.63 -5.61 -8.75
C GLN A 84 -7.31 -4.13 -9.01
N LYS A 85 -7.16 -3.77 -10.29
CA LYS A 85 -6.88 -2.39 -10.73
C LYS A 85 -7.86 -1.37 -10.13
N LYS A 86 -9.14 -1.74 -9.99
CA LYS A 86 -10.17 -0.88 -9.38
C LYS A 86 -9.82 -0.41 -7.96
N TYR A 87 -9.17 -1.26 -7.16
CA TYR A 87 -8.76 -0.88 -5.80
C TYR A 87 -7.49 -0.03 -5.79
N LEU A 88 -6.62 -0.20 -6.79
CA LEU A 88 -5.46 0.67 -6.98
C LEU A 88 -5.91 2.07 -7.40
N ASP A 89 -6.89 2.16 -8.30
CA ASP A 89 -7.44 3.44 -8.77
C ASP A 89 -8.13 4.22 -7.63
N ILE A 90 -8.80 3.52 -6.69
CA ILE A 90 -9.32 4.15 -5.47
C ILE A 90 -8.20 4.83 -4.65
N GLU A 91 -7.05 4.16 -4.48
CA GLU A 91 -5.93 4.76 -3.74
C GLU A 91 -5.29 5.94 -4.49
N ARG A 92 -5.27 5.90 -5.82
CA ARG A 92 -4.86 7.06 -6.66
C ARG A 92 -5.78 8.24 -6.43
N ASP A 93 -7.10 8.02 -6.51
CA ASP A 93 -8.10 9.07 -6.32
C ASP A 93 -8.00 9.71 -4.94
N ILE A 94 -7.74 8.91 -3.90
CA ILE A 94 -7.50 9.42 -2.54
C ILE A 94 -6.31 10.38 -2.54
N LEU A 95 -5.17 9.99 -3.11
CA LEU A 95 -3.99 10.87 -3.13
C LEU A 95 -4.23 12.13 -3.96
N ILE A 96 -4.89 12.01 -5.12
CA ILE A 96 -5.23 13.16 -5.97
C ILE A 96 -6.11 14.14 -5.20
N LYS A 97 -7.13 13.67 -4.46
CA LYS A 97 -7.97 14.53 -3.60
C LYS A 97 -7.17 15.24 -2.52
N GLU A 98 -6.27 14.54 -1.85
CA GLU A 98 -5.37 15.15 -0.85
C GLU A 98 -4.46 16.22 -1.48
N LYS A 99 -3.97 16.00 -2.71
CA LYS A 99 -3.17 16.99 -3.46
C LYS A 99 -3.99 18.21 -3.84
N MET A 100 -5.23 18.03 -4.30
CA MET A 100 -6.14 19.13 -4.63
C MET A 100 -6.41 20.02 -3.43
N GLU A 101 -6.66 19.42 -2.26
CA GLU A 101 -6.89 20.15 -1.02
C GLU A 101 -5.66 20.95 -0.58
N ARG A 102 -4.46 20.33 -0.62
CA ARG A 102 -3.20 21.03 -0.32
C ARG A 102 -2.94 22.21 -1.28
N GLN A 103 -3.21 22.03 -2.57
CA GLN A 103 -3.07 23.11 -3.56
C GLN A 103 -4.05 24.26 -3.31
N ARG A 104 -5.29 23.95 -2.89
CA ARG A 104 -6.28 24.96 -2.52
C ARG A 104 -5.79 25.79 -1.34
N GLN A 105 -5.36 25.13 -0.26
CA GLN A 105 -4.85 25.81 0.94
C GLN A 105 -3.63 26.68 0.64
N TRP A 106 -2.71 26.19 -0.22
CA TRP A 106 -1.57 26.98 -0.66
C TRP A 106 -2.00 28.25 -1.41
N LYS A 107 -2.95 28.16 -2.35
CA LYS A 107 -3.48 29.33 -3.07
C LYS A 107 -4.15 30.33 -2.14
N GLU A 108 -4.94 29.86 -1.17
CA GLU A 108 -5.59 30.70 -0.16
C GLU A 108 -4.54 31.42 0.72
N SER A 109 -3.45 30.75 1.10
CA SER A 109 -2.36 31.37 1.88
C SER A 109 -1.54 32.43 1.13
N GLN A 110 -1.53 32.38 -0.20
CA GLN A 110 -0.83 33.36 -1.05
C GLN A 110 -1.71 34.58 -1.39
N ALA A 111 -3.02 34.47 -1.15
CA ALA A 111 -4.00 35.53 -1.42
C ALA A 111 -4.25 36.45 -0.21
N ASN A 112 -3.76 36.07 0.98
CA ASN A 112 -3.69 36.89 2.20
C ASN A 112 -2.28 37.49 2.36
#